data_AF-A0A7Y2NRV0-F1
#
_entry.id   AF-A0A7Y2NRV0-F1
#
_cell.length_a   1.000
_cell.length_b   1.000
_cell.length_c   1.000
_cell.angle_alpha   90.00
_cell.angle_beta   90.00
_cell.angle_gamma   90.00
#
_symmetry.space_group_name_H-M   'P 1'
#
loop_
_entity.id
_entity.type
_entity.pdbx_description
1 polymer ?
#
loop_
_entity_poly.entity_id
_entity_poly.type
_entity_poly.pdbx_seq_one_letter_code
_entity_poly.pdbx_strand_id
1 'polypeptide(L)'
;MPLVTPLPSDYDIETKKLAEFFNETLGFCPNSVLTMQRRPAISKAFINLNKAVMANEGRVTSALKRMIAWVSSNATGCRYCQAHAIRAAERYDAEQEQ
;
A
#
# COMPACT_ATOMS: atom_id res chain seq x y z
N MET A 1 16.19 -9.42 -1.94
CA MET A 1 15.22 -10.54 -2.03
C MET A 1 14.38 -10.58 -0.77
N PRO A 2 13.09 -10.99 -0.83
CA PRO A 2 12.26 -11.09 0.36
C PRO A 2 12.80 -12.20 1.28
N LEU A 3 12.81 -11.95 2.60
CA LEU A 3 13.20 -12.96 3.59
C LEU A 3 12.16 -14.08 3.70
N VAL A 4 10.90 -13.77 3.37
CA VAL A 4 9.79 -14.71 3.34
C VAL A 4 9.16 -14.68 1.96
N THR A 5 9.05 -15.83 1.30
CA THR A 5 8.48 -15.93 -0.05
C THR A 5 7.00 -15.49 -0.06
N PRO A 6 6.59 -14.53 -0.89
CA PRO A 6 5.18 -14.18 -1.04
C PRO A 6 4.33 -15.39 -1.45
N LEU A 7 3.14 -15.55 -0.87
CA LEU A 7 2.19 -16.57 -1.32
C LEU A 7 1.47 -16.10 -2.61
N PRO A 8 0.88 -17.03 -3.40
CA PRO A 8 0.04 -16.68 -4.54
C PRO A 8 -1.11 -15.73 -4.18
N SER A 9 -1.53 -14.87 -5.11
CA SER A 9 -2.57 -13.86 -4.86
C SER A 9 -3.97 -14.44 -4.66
N ASP A 10 -4.18 -15.71 -4.98
CA ASP A 10 -5.41 -16.48 -4.81
C ASP A 10 -5.38 -17.44 -3.61
N TYR A 11 -4.36 -17.34 -2.74
CA TYR A 11 -4.23 -18.16 -1.54
C TYR A 11 -5.41 -18.00 -0.56
N ASP A 12 -5.91 -16.78 -0.38
CA ASP A 12 -7.10 -16.48 0.42
C ASP A 12 -8.06 -15.58 -0.38
N ILE A 13 -9.26 -16.10 -0.66
CA ILE A 13 -10.22 -15.46 -1.57
C ILE A 13 -10.71 -14.12 -1.01
N GLU A 14 -10.89 -14.00 0.32
CA GLU A 14 -11.30 -12.74 0.94
C GLU A 14 -10.21 -11.69 0.86
N THR A 15 -8.96 -12.06 1.19
CA THR A 15 -7.80 -11.18 1.04
C THR A 15 -7.65 -10.73 -0.41
N LYS A 16 -7.79 -11.65 -1.38
CA LYS A 16 -7.74 -11.33 -2.82
C LYS A 16 -8.73 -10.23 -3.18
N LYS A 17 -10.01 -10.40 -2.80
CA LYS A 17 -11.07 -9.41 -3.04
C LYS A 17 -10.75 -8.08 -2.37
N LEU A 18 -10.30 -8.09 -1.11
CA LEU A 18 -9.95 -6.85 -0.41
C LEU A 18 -8.74 -6.14 -1.03
N ALA A 19 -7.77 -6.90 -1.54
CA ALA A 19 -6.54 -6.41 -2.13
C ALA A 19 -6.72 -5.82 -3.54
N GLU A 20 -7.88 -6.02 -4.19
CA GLU A 20 -8.23 -5.33 -5.45
C GLU A 20 -8.11 -3.80 -5.34
N PHE A 21 -8.30 -3.26 -4.13
CA PHE A 21 -8.03 -1.86 -3.79
C PHE A 21 -6.62 -1.38 -4.18
N PHE A 22 -5.62 -2.25 -4.09
CA PHE A 22 -4.25 -1.90 -4.47
C PHE A 22 -4.03 -1.88 -5.98
N ASN A 23 -4.91 -2.47 -6.79
CA ASN A 23 -4.78 -2.42 -8.23
C ASN A 23 -5.04 -1.00 -8.76
N GLU A 24 -5.97 -0.27 -8.14
CA GLU A 24 -6.19 1.15 -8.43
C GLU A 24 -4.95 1.98 -8.03
N THR A 25 -4.51 1.84 -6.78
CA THR A 25 -3.47 2.70 -6.20
C THR A 25 -2.06 2.38 -6.68
N LEU A 26 -1.71 1.11 -6.86
CA LEU A 26 -0.35 0.65 -7.16
C LEU A 26 -0.24 -0.13 -8.48
N GLY A 27 -1.36 -0.70 -8.95
CA GLY A 27 -1.43 -1.55 -10.14
C GLY A 27 -1.29 -3.05 -9.86
N PHE A 28 -1.08 -3.44 -8.60
CA PHE A 28 -0.88 -4.83 -8.19
C PHE A 28 -1.07 -5.00 -6.67
N CYS A 29 -1.28 -6.25 -6.23
CA CYS A 29 -1.26 -6.61 -4.81
C CYS A 29 0.19 -6.65 -4.27
N PRO A 30 0.55 -5.86 -3.24
CA PRO A 30 1.91 -5.81 -2.73
C PRO A 30 2.38 -7.13 -2.11
N ASN A 31 3.66 -7.45 -2.29
CA ASN A 31 4.29 -8.62 -1.66
C ASN A 31 4.15 -8.67 -0.13
N SER A 32 4.01 -7.52 0.54
CA SER A 32 3.74 -7.47 2.00
C SER A 32 2.41 -8.15 2.34
N VAL A 33 1.34 -7.84 1.60
CA VAL A 33 0.00 -8.46 1.74
C VAL A 33 0.08 -9.94 1.40
N LEU A 34 0.74 -10.27 0.29
CA LEU A 34 0.96 -11.67 -0.13
C LEU A 34 1.79 -12.49 0.87
N THR A 35 2.60 -11.83 1.69
CA THR A 35 3.36 -12.49 2.76
C THR A 35 2.49 -12.62 4.01
N MET A 36 1.76 -11.56 4.39
CA MET A 36 0.89 -11.52 5.57
C MET A 36 -0.29 -12.50 5.50
N GLN A 37 -0.77 -12.85 4.30
CA GLN A 37 -1.88 -13.81 4.13
C GLN A 37 -1.58 -15.25 4.61
N ARG A 38 -0.34 -15.55 5.03
CA ARG A 38 -0.05 -16.72 5.92
C ARG A 38 -0.88 -16.69 7.20
N ARG A 39 -1.29 -15.49 7.63
CA ARG A 39 -2.21 -15.23 8.73
C ARG A 39 -3.32 -14.32 8.17
N PRO A 40 -4.37 -14.88 7.54
CA PRO A 40 -5.37 -14.11 6.81
C PRO A 40 -6.02 -12.98 7.64
N ALA A 41 -6.26 -13.22 8.93
CA ALA A 41 -6.78 -12.19 9.83
C ALA A 41 -5.89 -10.93 9.91
N ILE A 42 -4.56 -11.10 9.92
CA ILE A 42 -3.60 -9.99 9.92
C ILE A 42 -3.64 -9.25 8.59
N SER A 43 -3.61 -9.99 7.48
CA SER A 43 -3.70 -9.41 6.14
C SER A 43 -4.95 -8.56 5.97
N LYS A 44 -6.13 -9.11 6.32
CA LYS A 44 -7.42 -8.42 6.24
C LYS A 44 -7.46 -7.17 7.13
N ALA A 45 -6.99 -7.26 8.37
CA ALA A 45 -6.93 -6.13 9.28
C ALA A 45 -6.02 -5.01 8.74
N PHE A 46 -4.84 -5.36 8.21
CA PHE A 46 -3.91 -4.41 7.61
C PHE A 46 -4.52 -3.70 6.39
N ILE A 47 -5.20 -4.43 5.51
CA ILE A 47 -5.84 -3.85 4.32
C ILE A 47 -6.92 -2.84 4.75
N ASN A 48 -7.77 -3.20 5.72
CA ASN A 48 -8.83 -2.32 6.20
C ASN A 48 -8.27 -1.07 6.89
N LEU A 49 -7.18 -1.20 7.67
CA LEU A 49 -6.47 -0.05 8.21
C LEU A 49 -5.96 0.86 7.11
N ASN A 50 -5.33 0.30 6.06
CA ASN A 50 -4.82 1.08 4.94
C ASN A 50 -5.95 1.84 4.22
N LYS A 51 -7.08 1.17 3.95
CA LYS A 51 -8.27 1.81 3.36
C LYS A 51 -8.77 2.97 4.21
N ALA A 52 -8.90 2.76 5.52
CA ALA A 52 -9.35 3.80 6.44
C ALA A 52 -8.41 5.02 6.46
N VAL A 53 -7.09 4.81 6.48
CA VAL A 53 -6.10 5.91 6.43
C VAL A 53 -6.17 6.65 5.08
N MET A 54 -6.36 5.94 3.98
CA MET A 54 -6.38 6.52 2.64
C MET A 54 -7.70 7.20 2.28
N ALA A 55 -8.81 6.91 2.97
CA ALA A 55 -10.10 7.56 2.77
C ALA A 55 -10.05 9.07 2.99
N ASN A 56 -10.47 9.87 2.01
CA ASN A 56 -10.39 11.33 2.07
C ASN A 56 -11.66 11.92 2.69
N GLU A 57 -11.64 12.08 4.01
CA GLU A 57 -12.78 12.63 4.78
C GLU A 57 -12.51 14.05 5.30
N GLY A 58 -11.40 14.68 4.91
CA GLY A 58 -10.99 15.97 5.47
C GLY A 58 -10.05 16.76 4.57
N ARG A 59 -9.24 17.62 5.19
CA ARG A 59 -8.39 18.61 4.51
C ARG A 59 -7.11 18.04 3.88
N VAL A 60 -6.79 16.77 4.12
CA VAL A 60 -5.56 16.13 3.60
C VAL A 60 -5.90 15.41 2.31
N THR A 61 -5.40 15.91 1.18
CA THR A 61 -5.65 15.37 -0.16
C THR A 61 -4.98 14.01 -0.37
N SER A 62 -5.43 13.26 -1.39
CA SER A 62 -4.78 11.99 -1.78
C SER A 62 -3.29 12.15 -2.01
N ALA A 63 -2.89 13.16 -2.81
CA ALA A 63 -1.50 13.47 -3.11
C ALA A 63 -0.71 13.74 -1.83
N LEU A 64 -1.21 14.62 -0.95
CA LEU A 64 -0.53 14.97 0.29
C LEU A 64 -0.34 13.76 1.22
N LYS A 65 -1.32 12.86 1.33
CA LYS A 65 -1.16 11.61 2.11
C LYS A 65 -0.02 10.74 1.59
N ARG A 66 0.14 10.66 0.27
CA ARG A 66 1.20 9.86 -0.38
C ARG A 66 2.56 10.52 -0.24
N MET A 67 2.62 11.85 -0.29
CA MET A 67 3.84 12.61 0.05
C MET A 67 4.24 12.39 1.51
N ILE A 68 3.30 12.41 2.46
CA ILE A 68 3.57 12.10 3.87
C ILE A 68 4.11 10.67 4.02
N ALA A 69 3.51 9.70 3.31
CA ALA A 69 4.00 8.32 3.30
C ALA A 69 5.44 8.22 2.74
N TRP A 70 5.75 8.98 1.69
CA TRP A 70 7.10 9.04 1.13
C TRP A 70 8.09 9.67 2.13
N VAL A 71 7.79 10.84 2.71
CA VAL A 71 8.66 11.50 3.71
C VAL A 71 8.93 10.59 4.90
N SER A 72 7.89 9.94 5.44
CA SER A 72 8.03 9.00 6.56
C SER A 72 8.89 7.79 6.21
N SER A 73 8.67 7.21 5.03
CA SER A 73 9.49 6.08 4.55
C SER A 73 10.93 6.48 4.21
N ASN A 74 11.16 7.73 3.79
CA ASN A 74 12.49 8.28 3.58
C ASN A 74 13.24 8.46 4.91
N ALA A 75 12.61 9.11 5.88
CA ALA A 75 13.18 9.33 7.22
C ALA A 75 13.53 8.02 7.94
N THR A 76 12.74 6.96 7.73
CA THR A 76 12.98 5.63 8.32
C THR A 76 13.91 4.74 7.51
N GLY A 77 14.36 5.17 6.32
CA GLY A 77 15.23 4.38 5.45
C GLY A 77 14.55 3.19 4.75
N CYS A 78 13.21 3.14 4.72
CA CYS A 78 12.47 2.03 4.14
C CYS A 78 12.30 2.16 2.61
N ARG A 79 13.29 1.67 1.85
CA ARG A 79 13.29 1.72 0.38
C ARG A 79 12.07 1.06 -0.27
N TYR A 80 11.53 -0.01 0.34
CA TYR A 80 10.31 -0.67 -0.15
C TYR A 80 9.11 0.28 -0.09
N CYS A 81 8.90 0.93 1.05
CA CYS A 81 7.77 1.86 1.22
C CYS A 81 7.96 3.14 0.38
N GLN A 82 9.19 3.65 0.25
CA GLN A 82 9.49 4.82 -0.59
C GLN A 82 9.05 4.59 -2.04
N ALA A 83 9.41 3.44 -2.62
CA ALA A 83 9.05 3.09 -3.99
C ALA A 83 7.53 2.97 -4.20
N HIS A 84 6.81 2.41 -3.23
CA HIS A 84 5.34 2.33 -3.30
C HIS A 84 4.68 3.70 -3.12
N ALA A 85 5.18 4.51 -2.19
CA ALA A 85 4.62 5.82 -1.89
C ALA A 85 4.77 6.79 -3.06
N ILE A 86 5.96 6.86 -3.69
CA ILE A 86 6.18 7.78 -4.81
C ILE A 86 5.40 7.38 -6.06
N ARG A 87 5.32 6.06 -6.36
CA ARG A 87 4.48 5.54 -7.45
C ARG A 87 2.99 5.83 -7.22
N ALA A 88 2.54 5.74 -5.97
CA ALA A 88 1.19 6.10 -5.62
C ALA A 88 0.97 7.62 -5.75
N ALA A 89 1.94 8.45 -5.36
CA ALA A 89 1.84 9.92 -5.47
C ALA A 89 1.67 10.36 -6.93
N GLU A 90 2.49 9.84 -7.83
CA GLU A 90 2.42 10.11 -9.28
C GLU A 90 1.03 9.79 -9.87
N ARG A 91 0.41 8.67 -9.43
CA ARG A 91 -0.94 8.28 -9.89
C ARG A 91 -2.08 9.14 -9.37
N TYR A 92 -1.83 9.96 -8.36
CA TYR A 92 -2.81 10.86 -7.76
C TYR A 92 -2.41 12.32 -7.96
N ASP A 93 -1.77 12.59 -9.11
CA ASP A 93 -1.48 13.94 -9.63
C ASP A 93 -0.58 14.79 -8.72
N ALA A 94 0.35 14.17 -7.99
CA ALA A 94 1.47 14.92 -7.40
C ALA A 94 2.37 15.47 -8.52
N GLU A 95 2.76 16.74 -8.44
CA GLU A 95 3.63 17.37 -9.42
C GLU A 95 5.05 16.77 -9.36
N GLN A 96 5.76 16.71 -10.49
CA GLN A 96 7.10 16.13 -10.56
C GLN A 96 8.15 16.87 -9.69
N GLU A 97 7.89 18.15 -9.38
CA GLU A 97 8.78 18.98 -8.55
C GLU A 97 8.51 18.85 -7.04
N GLN A 98 7.46 18.12 -6.63
CA GLN A 98 7.09 17.87 -5.23
C GLN A 98 7.78 16.62 -4.68
#